data_AF-A0A7Z0NQ32-F1
#
_entry.id   AF-A0A7Z0NQ32-F1
#
_cell.length_a   1.000
_cell.length_b   1.000
_cell.length_c   1.000
_cell.angle_alpha   90.00
_cell.angle_beta   90.00
_cell.angle_gamma   90.00
#
_symmetry.space_group_name_H-M   'P 1'
#
loop_
_entity.id
_entity.type
_entity.pdbx_description
1 polymer ?
#
loop_
_entity_poly.entity_id
_entity_poly.type
_entity_poly.pdbx_seq_one_letter_code
_entity_poly.pdbx_strand_id
1 'polypeptide(L)'
;MGTDDHAYGVMLSHFPYMAFYAKGVSFDENGDASESPIFVVLVSRAAYSAGGWGKPIRHLPVENLYPIPRFFWQSPVNKADCKIIEPIKRRVTAAPSDCVGLEAEAIWDDVHIESRISDVYAGRSNIFAESLRLKL
;
A
#
# COMPACT_ATOMS: atom_id res chain seq x y z
N MET A 1 9.68 -26.47 6.11
CA MET A 1 10.59 -25.83 5.14
C MET A 1 9.77 -24.81 4.39
N GLY A 2 9.79 -23.56 4.88
CA GLY A 2 8.83 -22.52 4.50
C GLY A 2 9.06 -22.04 3.09
N THR A 3 7.97 -21.83 2.35
CA THR A 3 8.00 -21.12 1.08
C THR A 3 8.58 -19.73 1.32
N ASP A 4 9.60 -19.37 0.55
CA ASP A 4 10.30 -18.09 0.62
C ASP A 4 9.44 -17.00 -0.05
N ASP A 5 8.25 -16.78 0.50
CA ASP A 5 7.22 -15.86 0.03
C ASP A 5 7.53 -14.45 0.56
N HIS A 6 8.54 -13.80 -0.01
CA HIS A 6 8.87 -12.41 0.29
C HIS A 6 8.34 -11.45 -0.77
N ALA A 7 8.28 -10.16 -0.45
CA ALA A 7 7.96 -9.07 -1.38
C ALA A 7 8.97 -7.94 -1.19
N TYR A 8 9.13 -7.09 -2.20
CA TYR A 8 9.94 -5.89 -2.08
C TYR A 8 9.08 -4.70 -1.68
N GLY A 9 9.36 -4.10 -0.53
CA GLY A 9 8.74 -2.85 -0.08
C GLY A 9 9.57 -1.64 -0.53
N VAL A 10 8.95 -0.73 -1.29
CA VAL A 10 9.56 0.50 -1.76
C VAL A 10 8.84 1.68 -1.15
N MET A 11 9.56 2.52 -0.39
CA MET A 11 9.02 3.79 0.10
C MET A 11 8.85 4.77 -1.06
N LEU A 12 7.65 5.33 -1.20
CA LEU A 12 7.33 6.28 -2.26
C LEU A 12 7.80 7.70 -1.90
N SER A 13 7.61 8.63 -2.84
CA SER A 13 8.12 10.01 -2.76
C SER A 13 7.70 10.79 -1.51
N HIS A 14 6.67 10.34 -0.79
CA HIS A 14 6.20 10.94 0.46
C HIS A 14 5.90 9.86 1.51
N PHE A 15 6.29 10.12 2.75
CA PHE A 15 5.88 9.30 3.89
C PHE A 15 4.37 9.44 4.18
N PRO A 16 3.67 8.36 4.61
CA PRO A 16 4.17 7.01 4.89
C PRO A 16 3.84 5.98 3.78
N TYR A 17 3.78 6.41 2.52
CA TYR A 17 3.30 5.53 1.44
C TYR A 17 4.40 4.54 1.01
N MET A 18 4.05 3.26 0.91
CA MET A 18 4.92 2.23 0.37
C MET A 18 4.20 1.41 -0.68
N ALA A 19 4.90 1.11 -1.77
CA ALA A 19 4.51 0.14 -2.78
C ALA A 19 5.15 -1.22 -2.46
N PHE A 20 4.38 -2.29 -2.58
CA PHE A 20 4.87 -3.65 -2.44
C PHE A 20 4.87 -4.33 -3.80
N TYR A 21 5.98 -4.98 -4.15
CA TYR A 21 6.15 -5.69 -5.42
C TYR A 21 6.39 -7.18 -5.17
N ALA A 22 5.91 -8.01 -6.09
CA ALA A 22 6.13 -9.44 -6.04
C ALA A 22 7.62 -9.80 -6.14
N LYS A 23 7.98 -10.98 -5.62
CA LYS A 23 9.35 -11.52 -5.60
C LYS A 23 10.02 -11.60 -6.97
N GLY A 24 9.24 -11.80 -8.02
CA GLY A 24 9.74 -11.90 -9.39
C GLY A 24 10.07 -10.56 -10.05
N VAL A 25 9.75 -9.43 -9.42
CA VAL A 25 10.01 -8.12 -10.00
C VAL A 25 11.52 -7.91 -10.15
N SER A 26 11.92 -7.39 -11.29
CA SER A 26 13.27 -6.88 -11.50
C SER A 26 13.25 -5.36 -11.52
N PHE A 27 14.28 -4.75 -10.97
CA PHE A 27 14.54 -3.31 -11.08
C PHE A 27 15.75 -3.12 -11.98
N ASP A 28 15.62 -2.33 -13.03
CA ASP A 28 16.74 -2.05 -13.94
C ASP A 28 17.82 -1.18 -13.27
N GLU A 29 18.82 -0.76 -14.04
CA GLU A 29 19.90 0.11 -13.56
C GLU A 29 19.40 1.49 -13.10
N ASN A 30 18.33 1.99 -13.71
CA ASN A 30 17.69 3.25 -13.35
C ASN A 30 16.79 3.08 -12.12
N GLY A 31 16.36 1.86 -11.80
CA GLY A 31 15.44 1.59 -10.71
C GLY A 31 13.99 1.48 -11.13
N ASP A 32 13.71 1.35 -12.43
CA ASP A 32 12.39 1.08 -12.95
C ASP A 32 12.01 -0.38 -12.72
N ALA A 33 10.82 -0.59 -12.16
CA ALA A 33 10.28 -1.93 -11.91
C ALA A 33 9.71 -2.53 -13.20
N SER A 34 9.96 -3.82 -13.44
CA SER A 34 9.42 -4.55 -14.59
C SER A 34 7.90 -4.74 -14.54
N GLU A 35 7.30 -4.61 -13.35
CA GLU A 35 5.87 -4.81 -13.10
C GLU A 35 5.36 -3.75 -12.13
N SER A 36 4.04 -3.52 -12.15
CA SER A 36 3.38 -2.64 -11.17
C SER A 36 3.36 -3.27 -9.77
N PRO A 37 3.27 -2.46 -8.69
CA PRO A 37 3.10 -2.98 -7.34
C PRO A 37 1.87 -3.87 -7.21
N ILE A 38 1.95 -4.92 -6.39
CA ILE A 38 0.80 -5.74 -6.01
C ILE A 38 -0.21 -4.95 -5.16
N PHE A 39 0.26 -3.96 -4.38
CA PHE A 39 -0.57 -2.94 -3.73
C PHE A 39 0.28 -1.78 -3.22
N VAL A 40 -0.38 -0.66 -2.90
CA VAL A 40 0.22 0.53 -2.30
C VAL A 40 -0.61 0.94 -1.08
N VAL A 41 0.05 1.15 0.06
CA VAL A 41 -0.63 1.47 1.35
C VAL A 41 0.21 2.42 2.20
N LEU A 42 -0.39 2.98 3.25
CA LEU A 42 0.33 3.71 4.29
C LEU A 42 0.88 2.71 5.29
N VAL A 43 2.17 2.78 5.60
CA VAL A 43 2.83 1.81 6.50
C VAL A 43 3.27 2.48 7.79
N SER A 44 2.93 1.83 8.90
CA SER A 44 3.34 2.22 10.25
C SER A 44 4.86 2.31 10.33
N ARG A 45 5.37 3.38 10.94
CA ARG A 45 6.81 3.57 11.11
C ARG A 45 7.47 2.40 11.84
N ALA A 46 6.74 1.74 12.74
CA ALA A 46 7.23 0.59 13.48
C ALA A 46 7.75 -0.52 12.54
N ALA A 47 7.03 -0.80 11.45
CA ALA A 47 7.32 -1.90 10.52
C ALA A 47 8.70 -1.81 9.85
N TYR A 48 9.22 -0.62 9.58
CA TYR A 48 10.55 -0.40 8.97
C TYR A 48 11.51 0.35 9.90
N SER A 49 11.20 0.40 11.19
CA SER A 49 12.12 0.90 12.21
C SER A 49 12.98 -0.25 12.78
N ALA A 50 13.90 0.08 13.69
CA ALA A 50 14.70 -0.92 14.37
C ALA A 50 13.81 -1.95 15.08
N GLY A 51 13.95 -3.23 14.72
CA GLY A 51 13.12 -4.34 15.24
C GLY A 51 12.00 -4.79 14.30
N GLY A 52 11.69 -4.04 13.24
CA GLY A 52 10.82 -4.48 12.14
C GLY A 52 11.61 -5.15 11.00
N TRP A 53 11.27 -4.84 9.74
CA TRP A 53 11.90 -5.40 8.54
C TRP A 53 13.39 -5.07 8.35
N GLY A 54 13.94 -4.15 9.16
CA GLY A 54 15.36 -3.86 9.17
C GLY A 54 15.77 -2.67 8.30
N LYS A 55 16.93 -2.76 7.65
CA LYS A 55 17.55 -1.63 6.93
C LYS A 55 17.23 -1.67 5.43
N PRO A 56 17.10 -0.51 4.77
CA PRO A 56 17.00 -0.45 3.32
C PRO A 56 18.17 -1.16 2.64
N ILE A 57 17.88 -1.94 1.59
CA ILE A 57 18.89 -2.70 0.83
C ILE A 57 19.35 -1.97 -0.44
N ARG A 58 18.56 -1.00 -0.93
CA ARG A 58 18.82 -0.20 -2.14
C ARG A 58 18.09 1.15 -2.04
N HIS A 59 18.67 2.19 -2.64
CA HIS A 59 18.00 3.46 -2.90
C HIS A 59 17.62 3.56 -4.38
N LEU A 60 16.40 4.03 -4.65
CA LEU A 60 15.89 4.27 -6.00
C LEU A 60 15.75 5.79 -6.24
N PRO A 61 15.99 6.28 -7.47
CA PRO A 61 15.70 7.67 -7.83
C PRO A 61 14.21 7.99 -7.66
N VAL A 62 13.88 9.22 -7.25
CA VAL A 62 12.50 9.62 -6.92
C VAL A 62 11.61 9.61 -8.15
N GLU A 63 12.17 9.98 -9.30
CA GLU A 63 11.55 9.98 -10.62
C GLU A 63 11.08 8.58 -11.08
N ASN A 64 11.68 7.52 -10.54
CA ASN A 64 11.40 6.13 -10.90
C ASN A 64 10.53 5.43 -9.84
N LEU A 65 10.10 6.15 -8.80
CA LEU A 65 9.17 5.62 -7.81
C LEU A 65 7.75 5.59 -8.39
N TYR A 66 7.02 4.52 -8.06
CA TYR A 66 5.60 4.43 -8.41
C TYR A 66 4.82 5.63 -7.85
N PRO A 67 3.92 6.25 -8.63
CA PRO A 67 3.16 7.39 -8.16
C PRO A 67 2.25 6.98 -7.00
N ILE A 68 2.12 7.86 -6.00
CA ILE A 68 1.18 7.65 -4.90
C ILE A 68 -0.24 7.69 -5.51
N PRO A 69 -1.07 6.64 -5.35
CA PRO A 69 -2.43 6.64 -5.88
C PRO A 69 -3.35 7.51 -5.03
N ARG A 70 -4.59 7.69 -5.50
CA ARG A 70 -5.68 8.22 -4.67
C ARG A 70 -6.14 7.18 -3.67
N PHE A 71 -6.47 7.64 -2.47
CA PHE A 71 -7.11 6.82 -1.44
C PHE A 71 -8.51 7.37 -1.16
N PHE A 72 -9.31 6.64 -0.39
CA PHE A 72 -10.53 7.18 0.18
C PHE A 72 -10.50 7.16 1.71
N TRP A 73 -11.27 8.06 2.31
CA TRP A 73 -11.65 7.98 3.71
C TRP A 73 -13.18 7.99 3.77
N GLN A 74 -13.75 7.14 4.60
CA GLN A 74 -15.19 7.12 4.88
C GLN A 74 -15.41 7.24 6.38
N SER A 75 -16.39 8.05 6.77
CA SER A 75 -16.73 8.19 8.18
C SER A 75 -17.22 6.85 8.77
N PRO A 76 -16.72 6.47 9.97
CA PRO A 76 -17.17 5.25 10.64
C PRO A 76 -18.64 5.33 11.06
N VAL A 77 -19.17 6.54 11.30
CA VAL A 77 -20.52 6.78 11.84
C VAL A 77 -21.52 7.27 10.79
N ASN A 78 -21.06 7.86 9.68
CA ASN A 78 -21.92 8.31 8.59
C ASN A 78 -21.37 7.83 7.23
N LYS A 79 -21.93 6.76 6.68
CA LYS A 79 -21.42 6.15 5.43
C LYS A 79 -21.56 7.04 4.19
N ALA A 80 -22.41 8.06 4.24
CA ALA A 80 -22.51 9.05 3.16
C ALA A 80 -21.36 10.08 3.17
N ASP A 81 -20.64 10.25 4.29
CA ASP A 81 -19.49 11.15 4.38
C ASP A 81 -18.22 10.44 3.90
N CYS A 82 -17.88 10.71 2.64
CA CYS A 82 -16.70 10.18 1.96
C CYS A 82 -15.77 11.31 1.48
N LYS A 83 -14.47 11.01 1.47
CA LYS A 83 -13.43 11.91 0.98
C LYS A 83 -12.47 11.13 0.09
N ILE A 84 -12.11 11.71 -1.04
CA ILE A 84 -10.95 11.27 -1.82
C ILE A 84 -9.71 11.98 -1.28
N ILE A 85 -8.67 11.20 -1.05
CA ILE A 85 -7.37 11.66 -0.60
C ILE A 85 -6.47 11.69 -1.82
N GLU A 86 -6.20 12.90 -2.30
CA GLU A 86 -5.28 13.12 -3.40
C GLU A 86 -3.84 12.87 -2.95
N PRO A 87 -2.94 12.53 -3.89
CA PRO A 87 -1.50 12.53 -3.63
C PRO A 87 -1.11 13.88 -3.01
N ILE A 88 -0.26 13.86 -1.97
CA ILE A 88 0.10 15.06 -1.17
C ILE A 88 -1.03 15.50 -0.20
N LYS A 89 -1.89 14.56 0.21
CA LYS A 89 -2.82 14.65 1.35
C LYS A 89 -3.88 15.75 1.28
N ARG A 90 -4.25 16.21 0.08
CA ARG A 90 -5.43 17.06 -0.07
C ARG A 90 -6.68 16.17 0.00
N ARG A 91 -7.55 16.42 0.97
CA ARG A 91 -8.84 15.72 1.08
C ARG A 91 -9.93 16.50 0.35
N VAL A 92 -10.65 15.83 -0.53
CA VAL A 92 -11.75 16.40 -1.31
C VAL A 92 -13.02 15.62 -0.97
N THR A 93 -14.11 16.33 -0.63
CA THR A 93 -15.42 15.70 -0.41
C THR A 93 -15.85 14.98 -1.68
N ALA A 94 -16.35 13.75 -1.55
CA ALA A 94 -16.74 12.90 -2.66
C ALA A 94 -18.03 12.14 -2.34
N ALA A 95 -18.78 11.73 -3.37
CA ALA A 95 -19.87 10.79 -3.18
C ALA A 95 -19.31 9.39 -2.90
N PRO A 96 -20.01 8.51 -2.16
CA PRO A 96 -19.56 7.13 -1.95
C PRO A 96 -19.24 6.39 -3.26
N SER A 97 -20.02 6.63 -4.32
CA SER A 97 -19.77 6.05 -5.65
C SER A 97 -18.40 6.40 -6.23
N ASP A 98 -17.88 7.59 -5.93
CA ASP A 98 -16.58 8.05 -6.43
C ASP A 98 -15.40 7.38 -5.70
N CYS A 99 -15.67 6.77 -4.54
CA CYS A 99 -14.68 6.07 -3.73
C CYS A 99 -14.60 4.56 -4.04
N VAL A 100 -15.50 4.03 -4.88
CA VAL A 100 -15.50 2.60 -5.23
C VAL A 100 -14.19 2.22 -5.91
N GLY A 101 -13.55 1.16 -5.41
CA GLY A 101 -12.29 0.63 -5.96
C GLY A 101 -11.04 1.37 -5.49
N LEU A 102 -11.16 2.49 -4.76
CA LEU A 102 -10.01 3.12 -4.11
C LEU A 102 -9.60 2.33 -2.87
N GLU A 103 -8.30 2.35 -2.56
CA GLU A 103 -7.76 1.82 -1.31
C GLU A 103 -8.11 2.79 -0.15
N ALA A 104 -8.39 2.26 1.04
CA ALA A 104 -8.69 3.10 2.20
C ALA A 104 -7.42 3.80 2.72
N GLU A 105 -7.53 5.05 3.14
CA GLU A 105 -6.47 5.78 3.85
C GLU A 105 -6.37 5.25 5.30
N ALA A 106 -5.75 4.09 5.44
CA ALA A 106 -5.49 3.43 6.72
C ALA A 106 -4.00 3.14 6.85
N ILE A 107 -3.47 3.24 8.07
CA ILE A 107 -2.08 2.84 8.38
C ILE A 107 -2.06 1.35 8.65
N TRP A 108 -1.19 0.64 7.95
CA TRP A 108 -0.97 -0.79 8.09
C TRP A 108 0.30 -1.08 8.89
N ASP A 109 0.20 -2.00 9.85
CA ASP A 109 1.35 -2.58 10.55
C ASP A 109 1.93 -3.77 9.77
N ASP A 110 3.14 -4.19 10.15
CA ASP A 110 3.89 -5.30 9.55
C ASP A 110 3.07 -6.58 9.40
N VAL A 111 2.39 -7.02 10.46
CA VAL A 111 1.57 -8.25 10.46
C VAL A 111 0.44 -8.21 9.43
N HIS A 112 -0.16 -7.04 9.21
CA HIS A 112 -1.23 -6.88 8.22
C HIS A 112 -0.67 -6.95 6.79
N ILE A 113 0.50 -6.35 6.57
CA ILE A 113 1.21 -6.36 5.29
C ILE A 113 1.65 -7.77 4.91
N GLU A 114 2.31 -8.47 5.83
CA GLU A 114 2.80 -9.84 5.62
C GLU A 114 1.66 -10.82 5.34
N SER A 115 0.55 -10.68 6.06
CA SER A 115 -0.68 -11.41 5.78
C SER A 115 -1.20 -11.12 4.37
N ARG A 116 -1.25 -9.86 3.94
CA ARG A 116 -1.73 -9.48 2.60
C ARG A 116 -0.81 -10.00 1.49
N ILE A 117 0.51 -9.98 1.67
CA ILE A 117 1.48 -10.56 0.74
C ILE A 117 1.25 -12.08 0.61
N SER A 118 1.10 -12.78 1.73
CA SER A 118 0.83 -14.22 1.75
C SER A 118 -0.46 -14.58 1.03
N ASP A 119 -1.51 -13.77 1.20
CA ASP A 119 -2.80 -13.96 0.54
C ASP A 119 -2.72 -13.69 -0.97
N VAL A 120 -1.93 -12.71 -1.41
CA VAL A 120 -1.65 -12.45 -2.83
C VAL A 120 -1.01 -13.67 -3.48
N TYR A 121 0.05 -14.24 -2.89
CA TYR A 121 0.71 -15.42 -3.44
C TYR A 121 -0.18 -16.68 -3.42
N ALA A 122 -1.11 -16.76 -2.48
CA ALA A 122 -2.09 -17.83 -2.44
C ALA A 122 -3.34 -17.59 -3.31
N GLY A 123 -3.41 -16.46 -4.04
CA GLY A 123 -4.53 -16.14 -4.92
C GLY A 123 -5.86 -15.92 -4.18
N ARG A 124 -5.83 -15.45 -2.94
CA ARG A 124 -7.03 -15.23 -2.10
C ARG A 124 -7.15 -13.79 -1.61
N SER A 125 -8.36 -13.38 -1.27
CA SER A 125 -8.62 -12.06 -0.69
C SER A 125 -8.06 -11.95 0.74
N ASN A 126 -7.52 -10.78 1.08
CA ASN A 126 -7.00 -10.51 2.42
C ASN A 126 -8.07 -9.90 3.33
N ILE A 127 -8.31 -10.51 4.49
CA ILE A 127 -9.38 -10.12 5.41
C ILE A 127 -9.28 -8.66 5.90
N PHE A 128 -8.05 -8.16 6.15
CA PHE A 128 -7.85 -6.79 6.60
C PHE A 128 -8.21 -5.80 5.49
N ALA A 129 -7.77 -6.06 4.26
CA ALA A 129 -8.13 -5.25 3.09
C ALA A 129 -9.65 -5.26 2.86
N GLU A 130 -10.28 -6.43 2.93
CA GLU A 130 -11.74 -6.57 2.79
C GLU A 130 -12.52 -5.79 3.86
N SER A 131 -12.03 -5.84 5.11
CA SER A 131 -12.67 -5.12 6.22
C SER A 131 -12.70 -3.61 5.99
N LEU A 132 -11.66 -3.06 5.34
CA LEU A 132 -11.47 -1.64 5.07
C LEU A 132 -12.18 -1.15 3.81
N ARG A 133 -12.72 -2.04 2.97
CA ARG A 133 -13.46 -1.64 1.76
C ARG A 133 -14.63 -0.72 2.11
N LEU A 134 -14.87 0.24 1.22
CA LEU A 134 -16.00 1.16 1.25
C LEU A 134 -17.30 0.43 1.58
N LYS A 135 -18.12 1.01 2.46
CA LYS A 135 -19.46 0.51 2.78
C LYS A 135 -20.50 1.43 2.16
N LEU A 136 -21.39 0.88 1.33
CA LEU A 136 -22.51 1.62 0.76
C LEU A 136 -23.73 1.58 1.70
#